data_AF-S4R6K6-F1
#
_entry.id   AF-S4R6K6-F1
#
_cell.length_a   1.000
_cell.length_b   1.000
_cell.length_c   1.000
_cell.angle_alpha   90.00
_cell.angle_beta   90.00
_cell.angle_gamma   90.00
#
_symmetry.space_group_name_H-M   'P 1'
#
loop_
_entity.id
_entity.type
_entity.pdbx_description
1 polymer ?
#
loop_
_entity_poly.entity_id
_entity_poly.type
_entity_poly.pdbx_seq_one_letter_code
_entity_poly.pdbx_strand_id
1 'polypeptide(L)'
;FSTATLTIVPCNWCVWCGVVAVSDSCFKNLVEDRTGLNLKDLVEDESRLGGIVSAYKIVPEEMEDIKESLLEWCDDKELNLVLTSGGTGFAPRDVTPEATRDVIEREAPGMALAMLMGSLNVTPLAMLSRPVCGIRGKTLIINLPGSKKGSQECFQFILPALPHAVDLLRDAMVKGKGSHPELDNLPSPPPPPTPPPGLPGQRFTVDRGIQCEDEEEGKKDSGVSSTEDSSSSQNTSSVITGKIPESIISRGVQVFPRDSASLSTTPSESPRAHSTSRLSTASCPTPKVSL
;
A
#
# COMPACT_ATOMS: atom_id res chain seq x y z
N PHE A 1 24.13 19.15 -3.94
CA PHE A 1 23.31 17.93 -4.09
C PHE A 1 23.39 17.50 -5.54
N SER A 2 24.10 16.41 -5.81
CA SER A 2 24.29 15.87 -7.16
C SER A 2 22.97 15.28 -7.63
N THR A 3 22.37 15.83 -8.69
CA THR A 3 21.27 15.21 -9.42
C THR A 3 21.81 13.94 -10.06
N ALA A 4 21.63 12.80 -9.38
CA ALA A 4 21.83 11.50 -9.99
C ALA A 4 20.70 11.31 -11.01
N THR A 5 21.00 11.58 -12.28
CA THR A 5 20.15 11.17 -13.39
C THR A 5 20.16 9.65 -13.41
N LEU A 6 19.07 9.03 -12.92
CA LEU A 6 18.90 7.61 -13.04
C LEU A 6 18.71 7.28 -14.52
N THR A 7 19.78 6.81 -15.17
CA THR A 7 19.68 6.20 -16.50
C THR A 7 18.84 4.94 -16.37
N ILE A 8 17.64 4.97 -16.94
CA ILE A 8 16.82 3.77 -17.18
C ILE A 8 17.65 2.87 -18.09
N VAL A 9 18.22 1.80 -17.53
CA VAL A 9 18.91 0.79 -18.32
C VAL A 9 17.82 0.02 -19.08
N PRO A 10 17.88 -0.07 -20.42
CA PRO A 10 16.88 -0.80 -21.18
C PRO A 10 16.90 -2.27 -20.74
N CYS A 11 15.83 -2.73 -20.09
CA CYS A 11 15.62 -4.14 -19.84
C CYS A 11 15.45 -4.84 -21.19
N ASN A 12 16.38 -5.73 -21.54
CA ASN A 12 16.35 -6.46 -22.81
C ASN A 12 15.29 -7.58 -22.83
N TRP A 13 14.27 -7.51 -21.96
CA TRP A 13 13.32 -8.58 -21.66
C TRP A 13 11.97 -8.00 -21.19
N CYS A 14 10.89 -8.73 -21.45
CA CYS A 14 9.52 -8.28 -21.20
C CYS A 14 9.12 -8.41 -19.73
N VAL A 15 8.67 -7.31 -19.12
CA VAL A 15 8.09 -7.32 -17.76
C VAL A 15 6.58 -7.55 -17.85
N TRP A 16 6.09 -8.71 -17.40
CA TRP A 16 4.66 -9.02 -17.38
C TRP A 16 3.97 -8.39 -16.17
N CYS A 17 2.99 -7.54 -16.46
CA CYS A 17 2.29 -6.74 -15.48
C CYS A 17 0.81 -7.12 -15.40
N GLY A 18 0.25 -7.02 -14.21
CA GLY A 18 -1.19 -7.11 -13.94
C GLY A 18 -1.70 -5.82 -13.33
N VAL A 19 -2.91 -5.41 -13.71
CA VAL A 19 -3.62 -4.27 -13.07
C VAL A 19 -4.95 -4.72 -12.49
N VAL A 20 -5.09 -4.70 -11.16
CA VAL A 20 -6.33 -4.98 -10.44
C VAL A 20 -7.00 -3.67 -10.02
N ALA A 21 -8.15 -3.34 -10.59
CA ALA A 21 -8.96 -2.24 -10.12
C ALA A 21 -9.90 -2.73 -9.01
N VAL A 22 -9.77 -2.17 -7.81
CA VAL A 22 -10.60 -2.50 -6.65
C VAL A 22 -11.61 -1.38 -6.45
N SER A 23 -12.85 -1.61 -6.87
CA SER A 23 -13.92 -0.60 -6.79
C SER A 23 -15.29 -1.21 -6.99
N ASP A 24 -16.16 -1.07 -5.99
CA ASP A 24 -17.57 -1.45 -6.09
C ASP A 24 -18.30 -0.77 -7.26
N SER A 25 -18.06 0.52 -7.46
CA SER A 25 -18.73 1.29 -8.51
C SER A 25 -18.31 0.85 -9.91
N CYS A 26 -17.02 0.53 -10.09
CA CYS A 26 -16.54 0.01 -11.37
C CYS A 26 -17.03 -1.42 -11.58
N PHE A 27 -17.00 -2.26 -10.54
CA PHE A 27 -17.47 -3.64 -10.60
C PHE A 27 -18.97 -3.74 -10.94
N LYS A 28 -19.79 -2.82 -10.40
CA LYS A 28 -21.22 -2.71 -10.70
C LYS A 28 -21.53 -1.99 -12.02
N ASN A 29 -20.51 -1.65 -12.81
CA ASN A 29 -20.62 -0.88 -14.07
C ASN A 29 -21.32 0.48 -13.92
N LEU A 30 -21.23 1.11 -12.73
CA LEU A 30 -21.79 2.44 -12.48
C LEU A 30 -20.88 3.55 -12.98
N VAL A 31 -19.57 3.30 -12.98
CA VAL A 31 -18.53 4.23 -13.43
C VAL A 31 -17.48 3.45 -14.22
N GLU A 32 -16.92 4.07 -15.26
CA GLU A 32 -15.80 3.53 -16.02
C GLU A 32 -14.48 3.62 -15.21
N ASP A 33 -13.68 2.55 -15.24
CA ASP A 33 -12.35 2.56 -14.61
C ASP A 33 -11.32 3.35 -15.43
N ARG A 34 -11.30 4.66 -15.23
CA ARG A 34 -10.31 5.54 -15.84
C ARG A 34 -8.91 5.39 -15.24
N THR A 35 -8.81 4.84 -14.04
CA THR A 35 -7.55 4.75 -13.32
C THR A 35 -6.76 3.53 -13.79
N GLY A 36 -7.37 2.35 -13.80
CA GLY A 36 -6.71 1.13 -14.29
C GLY A 36 -6.37 1.24 -15.77
N LEU A 37 -7.23 1.81 -16.60
CA LEU A 37 -6.91 2.10 -18.01
C LEU A 37 -5.68 2.98 -18.16
N ASN A 38 -5.59 4.06 -17.37
CA ASN A 38 -4.41 4.91 -17.40
C ASN A 38 -3.14 4.17 -16.94
N LEU A 39 -3.23 3.33 -15.91
CA LEU A 39 -2.09 2.54 -15.45
C LEU A 39 -1.57 1.58 -16.51
N LYS A 40 -2.44 1.04 -17.38
CA LYS A 40 -2.00 0.25 -18.54
C LYS A 40 -1.12 1.06 -19.47
N ASP A 41 -1.60 2.24 -19.86
CA ASP A 41 -0.84 3.16 -20.72
C ASP A 41 0.53 3.50 -20.10
N LEU A 42 0.59 3.71 -18.78
CA LEU A 42 1.83 4.05 -18.09
C LEU A 42 2.82 2.89 -18.00
N VAL A 43 2.32 1.65 -17.92
CA VAL A 43 3.15 0.44 -17.89
C VAL A 43 3.72 0.13 -19.27
N GLU A 44 2.90 0.28 -20.31
CA GLU A 44 3.26 -0.02 -21.70
C GLU A 44 4.15 1.05 -22.34
N ASP A 45 4.18 2.27 -21.78
CA ASP A 45 5.07 3.33 -22.21
C ASP A 45 6.55 2.91 -22.11
N GLU A 46 7.20 2.71 -23.27
CA GLU A 46 8.61 2.34 -23.42
C GLU A 46 9.56 3.35 -22.76
N SER A 47 9.16 4.62 -22.65
CA SER A 47 9.97 5.65 -21.99
C SER A 47 9.95 5.53 -20.46
N ARG A 48 9.08 4.67 -19.92
CA ARG A 48 8.88 4.44 -18.49
C ARG A 48 9.33 3.06 -18.10
N LEU A 49 8.45 2.07 -18.21
CA LEU A 49 8.70 0.70 -17.80
C LEU A 49 8.88 -0.22 -19.02
N GLY A 50 8.19 0.05 -20.14
CA GLY A 50 8.18 -0.83 -21.31
C GLY A 50 7.67 -2.24 -20.98
N GLY A 51 6.74 -2.35 -20.03
CA GLY A 51 6.13 -3.61 -19.62
C GLY A 51 4.99 -4.03 -20.55
N ILE A 52 4.51 -5.27 -20.37
CA ILE A 52 3.34 -5.81 -21.08
C ILE A 52 2.24 -6.04 -20.05
N VAL A 53 1.05 -5.47 -20.27
CA VAL A 53 -0.11 -5.76 -19.42
C VAL A 53 -0.73 -7.09 -19.83
N SER A 54 -0.29 -8.16 -19.19
CA SER A 54 -0.77 -9.53 -19.44
C SER A 54 -2.11 -9.83 -18.77
N ALA A 55 -2.50 -9.05 -17.76
CA ALA A 55 -3.76 -9.25 -17.04
C ALA A 55 -4.38 -7.93 -16.58
N TYR A 56 -5.71 -7.88 -16.62
CA TYR A 56 -6.51 -6.79 -16.06
C TYR A 56 -7.84 -7.34 -15.54
N LYS A 57 -8.23 -6.90 -14.34
CA LYS A 57 -9.48 -7.32 -13.70
C LYS A 57 -10.02 -6.19 -12.83
N ILE A 58 -11.34 -6.07 -12.79
CA ILE A 58 -12.05 -5.23 -11.84
C ILE A 58 -12.65 -6.16 -10.79
N VAL A 59 -12.45 -5.87 -9.52
CA VAL A 59 -12.98 -6.64 -8.37
C VAL A 59 -13.73 -5.71 -7.42
N PRO A 60 -14.72 -6.23 -6.66
CA PRO A 60 -15.38 -5.45 -5.62
C PRO A 60 -14.43 -5.19 -4.43
N GLU A 61 -14.84 -4.31 -3.52
CA GLU A 61 -14.10 -4.02 -2.29
C GLU A 61 -14.30 -5.11 -1.22
N GLU A 62 -14.04 -6.36 -1.60
CA GLU A 62 -14.18 -7.56 -0.79
C GLU A 62 -12.82 -8.22 -0.59
N MET A 63 -12.50 -8.58 0.65
CA MET A 63 -11.16 -9.05 1.00
C MET A 63 -10.77 -10.33 0.24
N GLU A 64 -11.68 -11.30 0.14
CA GLU A 64 -11.41 -12.58 -0.49
C GLU A 64 -11.30 -12.47 -2.02
N ASP A 65 -12.12 -11.65 -2.69
CA ASP A 65 -12.02 -11.41 -4.14
C ASP A 65 -10.66 -10.78 -4.53
N ILE A 66 -10.16 -9.87 -3.70
CA ILE A 66 -8.84 -9.25 -3.90
C ILE A 66 -7.74 -10.31 -3.70
N LYS A 67 -7.80 -11.08 -2.59
CA LYS A 67 -6.80 -12.13 -2.30
C LYS A 67 -6.74 -13.18 -3.40
N GLU A 68 -7.87 -13.72 -3.82
CA GLU A 68 -7.95 -14.72 -4.89
C GLU A 68 -7.32 -14.20 -6.18
N SER A 69 -7.63 -12.95 -6.56
CA SER A 69 -7.07 -12.33 -7.76
C SER A 69 -5.56 -12.13 -7.66
N LEU A 70 -5.05 -11.73 -6.49
CA LEU A 70 -3.61 -11.58 -6.26
C LEU A 70 -2.89 -12.94 -6.28
N LEU A 71 -3.46 -13.96 -5.63
CA LEU A 71 -2.90 -15.32 -5.60
C LEU A 71 -2.85 -15.93 -7.00
N GLU A 72 -3.95 -15.91 -7.76
CA GLU A 72 -4.01 -16.38 -9.15
C GLU A 72 -2.90 -15.74 -10.00
N TRP A 73 -2.68 -14.43 -9.83
CA TRP A 73 -1.75 -13.70 -10.67
C TRP A 73 -0.28 -13.89 -10.29
N CYS A 74 -0.01 -14.16 -9.02
CA CYS A 74 1.34 -14.47 -8.57
C CYS A 74 1.71 -15.93 -8.84
N ASP A 75 0.80 -16.86 -8.54
CA ASP A 75 1.10 -18.29 -8.49
C ASP A 75 0.82 -19.00 -9.82
N ASP A 76 -0.29 -18.65 -10.50
CA ASP A 76 -0.69 -19.33 -11.74
C ASP A 76 -0.18 -18.60 -12.99
N LYS A 77 -0.22 -17.26 -12.97
CA LYS A 77 0.25 -16.43 -14.11
C LYS A 77 1.71 -16.02 -14.02
N GLU A 78 2.33 -16.19 -12.85
CA GLU A 78 3.71 -15.81 -12.58
C GLU A 78 4.06 -14.38 -13.04
N LEU A 79 3.16 -13.43 -12.82
CA LEU A 79 3.38 -12.03 -13.23
C LEU A 79 4.59 -11.45 -12.47
N ASN A 80 5.30 -10.51 -13.08
CA ASN A 80 6.45 -9.86 -12.43
C ASN A 80 6.02 -8.69 -11.54
N LEU A 81 4.98 -7.98 -11.95
CA LEU A 81 4.46 -6.80 -11.26
C LEU A 81 2.93 -6.84 -11.22
N VAL A 82 2.34 -6.62 -10.06
CA VAL A 82 0.90 -6.42 -9.89
C VAL A 82 0.66 -5.05 -9.27
N LEU A 83 -0.10 -4.22 -9.97
CA LEU A 83 -0.55 -2.92 -9.49
C LEU A 83 -2.02 -3.03 -9.10
N THR A 84 -2.36 -2.71 -7.86
CA THR A 84 -3.76 -2.52 -7.47
C THR A 84 -4.11 -1.04 -7.49
N SER A 85 -5.35 -0.70 -7.80
CA SER A 85 -5.85 0.67 -7.76
C SER A 85 -7.18 0.73 -7.01
N GLY A 86 -7.22 1.45 -5.89
CA GLY A 86 -8.42 1.60 -5.07
C GLY A 86 -8.34 0.82 -3.75
N GLY A 87 -9.33 1.03 -2.88
CA GLY A 87 -9.44 0.29 -1.61
C GLY A 87 -8.36 0.57 -0.56
N THR A 88 -7.58 1.65 -0.68
CA THR A 88 -6.44 1.98 0.22
C THR A 88 -6.70 3.14 1.19
N GLY A 89 -7.89 3.74 1.19
CA GLY A 89 -8.23 4.89 2.01
C GLY A 89 -8.72 4.51 3.42
N PHE A 90 -9.50 5.40 4.03
CA PHE A 90 -10.10 5.20 5.36
C PHE A 90 -11.59 4.83 5.29
N ALA A 91 -12.15 4.61 4.09
CA ALA A 91 -13.54 4.18 3.99
C ALA A 91 -13.69 2.78 4.61
N PRO A 92 -14.84 2.44 5.22
CA PRO A 92 -15.03 1.15 5.89
C PRO A 92 -14.83 -0.07 4.98
N ARG A 93 -14.96 0.13 3.66
CA ARG A 93 -14.78 -0.90 2.64
C ARG A 93 -13.35 -0.96 2.07
N ASP A 94 -12.49 -0.01 2.42
CA ASP A 94 -11.11 0.01 1.94
C ASP A 94 -10.32 -1.12 2.61
N VAL A 95 -10.23 -2.29 1.96
CA VAL A 95 -9.59 -3.50 2.51
C VAL A 95 -8.41 -4.02 1.66
N THR A 96 -7.99 -3.26 0.64
CA THR A 96 -6.90 -3.69 -0.27
C THR A 96 -5.56 -3.89 0.44
N PRO A 97 -5.12 -3.00 1.37
CA PRO A 97 -3.89 -3.21 2.12
C PRO A 97 -3.91 -4.48 2.97
N GLU A 98 -5.03 -4.77 3.61
CA GLU A 98 -5.25 -5.96 4.43
C GLU A 98 -5.17 -7.23 3.58
N ALA A 99 -5.90 -7.27 2.47
CA ALA A 99 -5.83 -8.36 1.48
C ALA A 99 -4.40 -8.56 0.94
N THR A 100 -3.66 -7.48 0.72
CA THR A 100 -2.28 -7.54 0.23
C THR A 100 -1.34 -8.13 1.29
N ARG A 101 -1.48 -7.72 2.56
CA ARG A 101 -0.67 -8.29 3.67
C ARG A 101 -0.89 -9.78 3.85
N ASP A 102 -2.11 -10.26 3.64
CA ASP A 102 -2.45 -11.68 3.75
C ASP A 102 -1.76 -12.57 2.69
N VAL A 103 -1.40 -12.01 1.53
CA VAL A 103 -0.86 -12.81 0.40
C VAL A 103 0.65 -12.67 0.19
N ILE A 104 1.25 -11.55 0.64
CA ILE A 104 2.68 -11.32 0.48
C ILE A 104 3.50 -12.18 1.45
N GLU A 105 4.67 -12.62 1.00
CA GLU A 105 5.63 -13.37 1.80
C GLU A 105 6.63 -12.43 2.50
N ARG A 106 6.93 -11.29 1.87
CA ARG A 106 7.87 -10.28 2.36
C ARG A 106 7.34 -8.89 2.07
N GLU A 107 7.32 -8.01 3.07
CA GLU A 107 6.98 -6.60 2.86
C GLU A 107 8.12 -5.84 2.16
N ALA A 108 7.75 -4.83 1.36
CA ALA A 108 8.63 -3.87 0.71
C ALA A 108 8.32 -2.44 1.23
N PRO A 109 8.52 -2.16 2.54
CA PRO A 109 8.06 -0.93 3.18
C PRO A 109 8.69 0.34 2.58
N GLY A 110 9.90 0.24 2.02
CA GLY A 110 10.58 1.37 1.36
C GLY A 110 9.79 1.93 0.17
N MET A 111 9.07 1.09 -0.58
CA MET A 111 8.24 1.55 -1.70
C MET A 111 6.97 2.25 -1.22
N ALA A 112 6.31 1.71 -0.20
CA ALA A 112 5.16 2.36 0.44
C ALA A 112 5.56 3.72 1.02
N LEU A 113 6.72 3.80 1.68
CA LEU A 113 7.29 5.05 2.19
C LEU A 113 7.59 6.06 1.08
N ALA A 114 8.21 5.63 -0.02
CA ALA A 114 8.51 6.50 -1.16
C ALA A 114 7.24 7.13 -1.75
N MET A 115 6.17 6.33 -1.91
CA MET A 115 4.87 6.84 -2.34
C MET A 115 4.30 7.84 -1.35
N LEU A 116 4.25 7.49 -0.05
CA LEU A 116 3.70 8.38 0.98
C LEU A 116 4.47 9.70 1.08
N MET A 117 5.80 9.68 1.07
CA MET A 117 6.62 10.88 1.10
C MET A 117 6.41 11.76 -0.15
N GLY A 118 6.37 11.14 -1.34
CA GLY A 118 6.09 11.85 -2.58
C GLY A 118 4.71 12.51 -2.55
N SER A 119 3.69 11.78 -2.11
CA SER A 119 2.31 12.28 -2.02
C SER A 119 2.14 13.36 -0.95
N LEU A 120 2.83 13.26 0.20
CA LEU A 120 2.79 14.27 1.27
C LEU A 120 3.38 15.62 0.83
N ASN A 121 4.33 15.62 -0.11
CA ASN A 121 4.83 16.85 -0.73
C ASN A 121 3.80 17.51 -1.66
N VAL A 122 2.81 16.76 -2.14
CA VAL A 122 1.73 17.27 -3.00
C VAL A 122 0.53 17.71 -2.17
N THR A 123 0.14 16.91 -1.16
CA THR A 123 -1.03 17.19 -0.31
C THR A 123 -0.91 16.54 1.07
N PRO A 124 -1.29 17.24 2.15
CA PRO A 124 -1.34 16.63 3.48
C PRO A 124 -2.33 15.46 3.56
N LEU A 125 -3.35 15.42 2.69
CA LEU A 125 -4.33 14.33 2.65
C LEU A 125 -3.71 12.96 2.33
N ALA A 126 -2.48 12.93 1.82
CA ALA A 126 -1.76 11.69 1.56
C ALA A 126 -1.58 10.81 2.81
N MET A 127 -1.60 11.39 4.02
CA MET A 127 -1.54 10.62 5.27
C MET A 127 -2.76 9.70 5.50
N LEU A 128 -3.84 9.89 4.73
CA LEU A 128 -5.05 9.05 4.77
C LEU A 128 -4.95 7.81 3.86
N SER A 129 -3.86 7.67 3.11
CA SER A 129 -3.59 6.48 2.31
C SER A 129 -2.86 5.43 3.17
N ARG A 130 -3.21 4.17 2.99
CA ARG A 130 -2.62 3.03 3.72
C ARG A 130 -1.93 2.03 2.78
N PRO A 131 -1.11 2.45 1.81
CA PRO A 131 -0.60 1.54 0.80
C PRO A 131 0.30 0.46 1.41
N VAL A 132 0.18 -0.77 0.93
CA VAL A 132 1.12 -1.85 1.20
C VAL A 132 1.84 -2.19 -0.10
N CYS A 133 3.13 -2.50 0.03
CA CYS A 133 3.93 -3.06 -1.05
C CYS A 133 4.61 -4.31 -0.51
N GLY A 134 4.69 -5.35 -1.31
CA GLY A 134 5.29 -6.60 -0.88
C GLY A 134 5.56 -7.54 -2.04
N ILE A 135 6.16 -8.67 -1.70
CA ILE A 135 6.66 -9.65 -2.65
C ILE A 135 6.02 -10.99 -2.32
N ARG A 136 5.57 -11.68 -3.37
CA ARG A 136 5.14 -13.08 -3.33
C ARG A 136 5.84 -13.82 -4.45
N GLY A 137 6.64 -14.84 -4.14
CA GLY A 137 7.43 -15.54 -5.15
C GLY A 137 8.31 -14.58 -5.96
N LYS A 138 8.02 -14.49 -7.28
CA LYS A 138 8.71 -13.60 -8.22
C LYS A 138 7.92 -12.33 -8.57
N THR A 139 6.82 -12.09 -7.87
CA THR A 139 5.88 -11.00 -8.14
C THR A 139 6.03 -9.89 -7.11
N LEU A 140 6.20 -8.66 -7.59
CA LEU A 140 6.09 -7.45 -6.78
C LEU A 140 4.64 -6.95 -6.81
N ILE A 141 4.03 -6.75 -5.65
CA ILE A 141 2.66 -6.24 -5.50
C ILE A 141 2.72 -4.83 -4.90
N ILE A 142 2.00 -3.88 -5.52
CA ILE A 142 2.00 -2.47 -5.13
C ILE A 142 0.57 -1.93 -5.09
N ASN A 143 0.15 -1.42 -3.94
CA ASN A 143 -1.13 -0.73 -3.83
C ASN A 143 -1.02 0.75 -4.20
N LEU A 144 -1.79 1.16 -5.20
CA LEU A 144 -1.92 2.54 -5.64
C LEU A 144 -3.28 3.13 -5.24
N PRO A 145 -3.38 4.46 -5.02
CA PRO A 145 -4.65 5.12 -4.74
C PRO A 145 -5.68 4.95 -5.88
N GLY A 146 -6.97 4.92 -5.55
CA GLY A 146 -8.03 4.73 -6.56
C GLY A 146 -8.23 5.89 -7.54
N SER A 147 -7.74 7.09 -7.22
CA SER A 147 -7.83 8.23 -8.13
C SER A 147 -6.79 8.15 -9.24
N LYS A 148 -7.16 8.52 -10.48
CA LYS A 148 -6.24 8.55 -11.63
C LYS A 148 -5.00 9.40 -11.37
N LYS A 149 -5.16 10.58 -10.77
CA LYS A 149 -4.03 11.47 -10.45
C LYS A 149 -3.10 10.84 -9.40
N GLY A 150 -3.68 10.35 -8.29
CA GLY A 150 -2.90 9.79 -7.19
C GLY A 150 -2.14 8.53 -7.57
N SER A 151 -2.77 7.60 -8.29
CA SER A 151 -2.10 6.40 -8.82
C SER A 151 -0.98 6.74 -9.80
N GLN A 152 -1.21 7.67 -10.74
CA GLN A 152 -0.20 8.11 -11.69
C GLN A 152 1.00 8.77 -11.00
N GLU A 153 0.78 9.64 -10.00
CA GLU A 153 1.86 10.27 -9.22
C GLU A 153 2.64 9.22 -8.40
N CYS A 154 1.94 8.34 -7.69
CA CYS A 154 2.55 7.26 -6.92
C CYS A 154 3.38 6.31 -7.79
N PHE A 155 2.87 5.93 -8.96
CA PHE A 155 3.61 5.11 -9.92
C PHE A 155 4.90 5.82 -10.37
N GLN A 156 4.86 7.13 -10.63
CA GLN A 156 6.05 7.90 -10.98
C GLN A 156 7.09 7.96 -9.85
N PHE A 157 6.66 8.03 -8.58
CA PHE A 157 7.59 8.07 -7.44
C PHE A 157 8.41 6.78 -7.30
N ILE A 158 7.85 5.64 -7.67
CA ILE A 158 8.47 4.32 -7.52
C ILE A 158 9.08 3.77 -8.80
N LEU A 159 8.67 4.30 -9.96
CA LEU A 159 9.15 3.90 -11.29
C LEU A 159 10.69 3.79 -11.38
N PRO A 160 11.49 4.72 -10.81
CA PRO A 160 12.95 4.62 -10.84
C PRO A 160 13.51 3.30 -10.28
N ALA A 161 12.82 2.67 -9.33
CA ALA A 161 13.28 1.43 -8.70
C ALA A 161 12.70 0.15 -9.35
N LEU A 162 11.62 0.27 -10.13
CA LEU A 162 10.87 -0.89 -10.65
C LEU A 162 11.70 -1.85 -11.52
N PRO A 163 12.48 -1.38 -12.52
CA PRO A 163 13.24 -2.29 -13.38
C PRO A 163 14.19 -3.19 -12.58
N HIS A 164 14.97 -2.57 -11.68
CA HIS A 164 15.92 -3.30 -10.85
C HIS A 164 15.24 -4.22 -9.83
N ALA A 165 14.15 -3.78 -9.21
CA ALA A 165 13.40 -4.61 -8.27
C ALA A 165 12.85 -5.88 -8.93
N VAL A 166 12.30 -5.74 -10.13
CA VAL A 166 11.76 -6.86 -10.91
C VAL A 166 12.88 -7.81 -11.38
N ASP A 167 14.03 -7.29 -11.82
CA ASP A 167 15.21 -8.11 -12.16
C ASP A 167 15.65 -9.00 -10.98
N LEU A 168 15.73 -8.45 -9.77
CA LEU A 168 16.13 -9.20 -8.57
C LEU A 168 15.18 -10.33 -8.22
N LEU A 169 13.87 -10.15 -8.46
CA LEU A 169 12.86 -11.16 -8.15
C LEU A 169 12.84 -12.31 -9.16
N ARG A 170 13.21 -12.05 -10.41
CA ARG A 170 13.32 -13.11 -11.43
C ARG A 170 14.41 -14.11 -11.07
N ASP A 171 15.56 -13.63 -10.63
CA ASP A 171 16.75 -14.44 -10.36
C ASP A 171 16.69 -15.11 -8.98
N ALA A 172 15.75 -14.69 -8.13
CA ALA A 172 15.42 -15.37 -6.89
C ALA A 172 14.77 -16.74 -7.21
N MET A 173 15.60 -17.76 -7.42
CA MET A 173 15.16 -19.14 -7.40
C MET A 173 14.54 -19.44 -6.02
N VAL A 174 13.25 -19.75 -6.01
CA VAL A 174 12.53 -20.23 -4.83
C VAL A 174 13.14 -21.57 -4.42
N LYS A 175 14.00 -21.57 -3.40
CA LYS A 175 14.28 -22.80 -2.63
C LYS A 175 13.01 -23.13 -1.83
N GLY A 176 12.11 -23.92 -2.39
CA GLY A 176 10.86 -24.21 -1.68
C GLY A 176 9.80 -25.09 -2.34
N LYS A 177 10.18 -26.23 -2.94
CA LYS A 177 9.46 -27.54 -2.93
C LYS A 177 10.07 -28.46 -4.00
N GLY A 178 11.33 -28.84 -3.79
CA GLY A 178 11.81 -30.11 -4.32
C GLY A 178 11.44 -31.18 -3.29
N SER A 179 10.45 -32.00 -3.60
CA SER A 179 10.37 -33.33 -3.00
C SER A 179 11.73 -34.00 -3.23
N HIS A 180 12.52 -34.21 -2.18
CA HIS A 180 13.70 -35.08 -2.28
C HIS A 180 13.21 -36.48 -2.66
N PRO A 181 13.62 -37.08 -3.78
CA PRO A 181 13.57 -38.51 -3.96
C PRO A 181 14.98 -39.07 -3.76
N GLU A 182 15.66 -38.75 -2.65
CA GLU A 182 16.94 -39.40 -2.32
C GLU A 182 17.36 -39.19 -0.87
N LEU A 183 16.67 -39.86 0.06
CA LEU A 183 17.20 -40.21 1.38
C LEU A 183 16.69 -41.60 1.80
N ASP A 184 16.85 -42.60 0.91
CA ASP A 184 16.68 -44.02 1.24
C ASP A 184 18.02 -44.75 1.41
N ASN A 185 19.08 -44.05 1.84
CA ASN A 185 20.38 -44.68 2.15
C ASN A 185 21.16 -43.95 3.26
N LEU A 186 20.48 -43.54 4.35
CA LEU A 186 21.18 -43.24 5.60
C LEU A 186 20.89 -44.37 6.61
N PRO A 187 21.92 -45.01 7.21
CA PRO A 187 21.69 -45.97 8.27
C PRO A 187 21.05 -45.28 9.48
N SER A 188 20.02 -45.91 10.03
CA SER A 188 19.28 -45.41 11.19
C SER A 188 20.20 -45.09 12.37
N PRO A 189 19.98 -43.98 13.11
CA PRO A 189 20.72 -43.73 14.33
C PRO A 189 20.45 -44.83 15.37
N PRO A 190 21.46 -45.21 16.18
CA PRO A 190 21.28 -46.24 17.20
C PRO A 190 20.25 -45.78 18.26
N PRO A 191 19.48 -46.71 18.85
CA PRO A 191 18.51 -46.38 19.88
C PRO A 191 19.21 -45.79 21.12
N PRO A 192 18.55 -44.86 21.84
CA PRO A 192 19.10 -44.30 23.06
C PRO A 192 19.32 -45.40 24.12
N PRO A 193 20.39 -45.30 24.94
CA PRO A 193 20.65 -46.28 25.98
C PRO A 193 19.50 -46.33 26.98
N THR A 194 19.07 -47.55 27.31
CA THR A 194 18.05 -47.82 28.33
C THR A 194 18.52 -47.31 29.70
N PRO A 195 17.62 -46.69 30.49
CA PRO A 195 17.97 -46.27 31.85
C PRO A 195 18.25 -47.51 32.72
N PRO A 196 19.22 -47.43 33.64
CA PRO A 196 19.56 -48.55 34.50
C PRO A 196 18.41 -48.91 35.46
N PRO A 197 18.28 -50.18 35.86
CA PRO A 197 17.22 -50.61 36.78
C PRO A 197 17.37 -49.92 38.14
N GLY A 198 16.32 -49.24 38.57
CA GLY A 198 16.24 -48.70 39.93
C GLY A 198 16.16 -49.80 40.98
N LEU A 199 16.86 -49.60 42.09
CA LEU A 199 16.66 -50.28 43.38
C LEU A 199 17.00 -49.28 44.51
N PRO A 200 16.48 -49.46 45.73
CA PRO A 200 15.38 -48.64 46.23
C PRO A 200 15.78 -47.70 47.38
N GLY A 201 14.98 -46.65 47.56
CA GLY A 201 14.71 -46.09 48.88
C GLY A 201 15.59 -44.91 49.31
N GLN A 202 15.08 -43.70 49.11
CA GLN A 202 15.15 -42.71 50.18
C GLN A 202 13.92 -41.80 50.12
N ARG A 203 13.00 -42.02 51.08
CA ARG A 203 11.94 -41.07 51.40
C ARG A 203 12.61 -39.75 51.77
N PHE A 204 12.39 -38.71 50.98
CA PHE A 204 12.46 -37.35 51.49
C PHE A 204 11.05 -36.86 51.71
N THR A 205 10.76 -36.59 52.97
CA THR A 205 9.55 -36.07 53.54
C THR A 205 9.22 -34.72 52.94
N VAL A 206 7.96 -34.56 52.51
CA VAL A 206 7.36 -33.26 52.23
C VAL A 206 7.29 -32.51 53.56
N ASP A 207 7.95 -31.36 53.65
CA ASP A 207 7.73 -30.41 54.74
C ASP A 207 7.28 -29.04 54.22
N ARG A 208 6.50 -28.40 55.07
CA ARG A 208 5.50 -27.35 54.85
C ARG A 208 6.10 -25.95 54.74
N GLY A 209 5.27 -25.05 54.22
CA GLY A 209 5.29 -23.60 54.49
C GLY A 209 5.63 -22.77 53.25
N ILE A 210 4.92 -21.72 52.88
CA ILE A 210 4.02 -20.81 53.59
C ILE A 210 2.98 -20.30 52.58
N GLN A 211 1.71 -20.34 52.96
CA GLN A 211 0.60 -19.58 52.37
C GLN A 211 0.71 -18.11 52.81
N CYS A 212 0.40 -17.17 51.93
CA CYS A 212 -0.08 -15.86 52.35
C CYS A 212 -1.53 -15.73 51.89
N GLU A 213 -2.34 -15.34 52.86
CA GLU A 213 -3.79 -15.43 52.91
C GLU A 213 -4.47 -14.33 52.08
N ASP A 214 -5.69 -14.64 51.67
CA ASP A 214 -6.71 -13.71 51.21
C ASP A 214 -7.10 -12.74 52.34
N GLU A 215 -7.33 -11.47 52.01
CA GLU A 215 -8.28 -10.64 52.77
C GLU A 215 -9.41 -10.19 51.84
N GLU A 216 -10.55 -10.88 51.98
CA GLU A 216 -11.88 -10.36 51.69
C GLU A 216 -12.39 -9.61 52.94
N GLU A 217 -12.96 -8.42 52.75
CA GLU A 217 -14.11 -7.99 53.55
C GLU A 217 -15.26 -7.53 52.63
N GLY A 218 -16.37 -8.27 52.67
CA GLY A 218 -17.70 -7.80 52.26
C GLY A 218 -18.27 -6.80 53.29
N LYS A 219 -19.46 -6.21 53.15
CA LYS A 219 -20.73 -6.86 52.80
C LYS A 219 -21.90 -5.84 52.93
N LYS A 220 -22.86 -5.89 51.99
CA LYS A 220 -24.33 -5.62 52.10
C LYS A 220 -24.83 -4.20 52.47
N ASP A 221 -26.05 -3.75 52.14
CA ASP A 221 -27.30 -4.41 51.74
C ASP A 221 -28.25 -3.45 50.98
N SER A 222 -29.16 -4.05 50.21
CA SER A 222 -30.54 -3.70 49.80
C SER A 222 -31.15 -2.28 49.99
N GLY A 223 -31.99 -1.86 49.02
CA GLY A 223 -33.18 -1.04 49.33
C GLY A 223 -33.81 -0.27 48.16
N VAL A 224 -35.08 -0.60 47.85
CA VAL A 224 -35.94 -0.03 46.79
C VAL A 224 -36.64 1.27 47.27
N SER A 225 -36.83 2.26 46.39
CA SER A 225 -38.14 2.89 46.06
C SER A 225 -38.06 4.35 45.57
N SER A 226 -38.97 4.62 44.64
CA SER A 226 -39.45 5.83 43.95
C SER A 226 -39.27 7.20 44.61
N THR A 227 -39.03 8.24 43.81
CA THR A 227 -40.04 9.26 43.43
C THR A 227 -39.44 10.34 42.52
N GLU A 228 -40.32 10.96 41.76
CA GLU A 228 -40.14 11.97 40.71
C GLU A 228 -39.61 13.30 41.27
N ASP A 229 -38.86 14.06 40.48
CA ASP A 229 -39.27 15.44 40.18
C ASP A 229 -38.47 16.08 39.05
N SER A 230 -39.20 16.88 38.28
CA SER A 230 -38.80 17.61 37.08
C SER A 230 -38.00 18.87 37.42
N SER A 231 -37.08 19.28 36.53
CA SER A 231 -37.11 20.61 35.87
C SER A 231 -35.73 21.08 35.36
N SER A 232 -35.64 21.15 34.02
CA SER A 232 -35.14 22.28 33.22
C SER A 232 -33.69 22.81 33.35
N SER A 233 -33.01 22.73 32.19
CA SER A 233 -32.19 23.78 31.56
C SER A 233 -30.75 24.00 32.03
N GLN A 234 -29.81 23.74 31.10
CA GLN A 234 -28.87 24.69 30.48
C GLN A 234 -27.54 23.99 30.13
N ASN A 235 -27.41 23.49 28.90
CA ASN A 235 -26.15 23.02 28.34
C ASN A 235 -25.30 24.22 27.93
N THR A 236 -24.23 24.50 28.67
CA THR A 236 -23.14 25.37 28.21
C THR A 236 -21.94 24.51 27.86
N SER A 237 -21.46 24.71 26.63
CA SER A 237 -20.33 23.99 26.03
C SER A 237 -19.02 24.45 26.69
N SER A 238 -18.33 23.56 27.39
CA SER A 238 -16.99 23.81 27.94
C SER A 238 -15.93 23.25 26.98
N VAL A 239 -15.21 24.17 26.36
CA VAL A 239 -14.00 23.92 25.56
C VAL A 239 -12.91 23.40 26.50
N ILE A 240 -12.47 22.15 26.30
CA ILE A 240 -11.30 21.60 27.00
C ILE A 240 -10.06 21.99 26.19
N THR A 241 -9.44 23.12 26.56
CA THR A 241 -8.08 23.47 26.12
C THR A 241 -7.06 22.77 27.02
N GLY A 242 -6.68 21.54 26.67
CA GLY A 242 -5.56 20.84 27.30
C GLY A 242 -4.23 21.35 26.73
N LYS A 243 -3.47 22.10 27.54
CA LYS A 243 -2.10 22.53 27.26
C LYS A 243 -1.16 21.31 27.32
N ILE A 244 -0.41 21.08 26.25
CA ILE A 244 0.74 20.15 26.26
C ILE A 244 1.87 20.82 27.05
N PRO A 245 2.52 20.15 28.03
CA PRO A 245 3.60 20.76 28.79
C PRO A 245 4.89 20.88 27.96
N GLU A 246 5.46 22.09 27.91
CA GLU A 246 6.76 22.39 27.30
C GLU A 246 7.92 21.77 28.10
N SER A 247 8.26 20.52 27.82
CA SER A 247 9.49 19.91 28.34
C SER A 247 10.24 19.03 27.35
N ILE A 248 9.92 19.08 26.05
CA ILE A 248 10.68 18.36 25.01
C ILE A 248 11.02 19.29 23.84
N ILE A 249 11.78 20.35 24.10
CA ILE A 249 12.54 21.05 23.06
C ILE A 249 13.93 21.36 23.62
N SER A 250 14.87 20.43 23.44
CA SER A 250 16.28 20.74 23.50
C SER A 250 17.06 19.80 22.58
N ARG A 251 17.28 20.25 21.35
CA ARG A 251 18.56 20.25 20.62
C ARG A 251 18.30 20.76 19.20
N GLY A 252 18.98 21.86 18.89
CA GLY A 252 18.63 22.76 17.81
C GLY A 252 18.84 22.23 16.39
N VAL A 253 17.99 22.72 15.51
CA VAL A 253 18.29 22.96 14.09
C VAL A 253 17.96 24.44 13.86
N GLN A 254 19.00 25.24 13.63
CA GLN A 254 18.85 26.66 13.26
C GLN A 254 18.24 26.74 11.86
N VAL A 255 17.01 27.22 11.76
CA VAL A 255 16.41 27.66 10.50
C VAL A 255 16.45 29.18 10.49
N PHE A 256 17.26 29.76 9.62
CA PHE A 256 17.30 31.20 9.39
C PHE A 256 15.99 31.68 8.73
N PRO A 257 15.42 32.83 9.13
CA PRO A 257 14.28 33.43 8.44
C PRO A 257 14.70 33.92 7.04
N ARG A 258 13.89 33.63 6.01
CA ARG A 258 14.02 34.28 4.70
C ARG A 258 13.23 35.58 4.72
N ASP A 259 13.94 36.69 4.54
CA ASP A 259 13.38 38.03 4.43
C ASP A 259 12.44 38.18 3.23
N SER A 260 11.34 38.88 3.51
CA SER A 260 10.32 39.33 2.58
C SER A 260 10.70 40.70 2.02
N ALA A 261 11.22 40.76 0.80
CA ALA A 261 11.19 41.91 -0.13
C ALA A 261 11.96 41.49 -1.40
N SER A 262 11.41 41.58 -2.60
CA SER A 262 11.31 42.86 -3.28
C SER A 262 10.35 42.79 -4.47
N LEU A 263 9.46 43.79 -4.53
CA LEU A 263 8.81 44.25 -5.75
C LEU A 263 9.86 44.74 -6.75
N SER A 264 9.71 44.36 -8.02
CA SER A 264 10.39 44.99 -9.15
C SER A 264 9.42 45.06 -10.32
N THR A 265 8.78 46.22 -10.44
CA THR A 265 8.06 46.71 -11.62
C THR A 265 9.06 47.09 -12.71
N THR A 266 8.72 46.88 -13.99
CA THR A 266 8.89 47.81 -15.14
C THR A 266 8.51 47.12 -16.49
N PRO A 267 8.20 47.90 -17.56
CA PRO A 267 7.04 47.65 -18.44
C PRO A 267 7.40 47.41 -19.94
N SER A 268 6.37 47.53 -20.81
CA SER A 268 6.41 47.65 -22.29
C SER A 268 6.37 46.31 -23.05
N GLU A 269 5.65 46.06 -24.14
CA GLU A 269 4.96 46.92 -25.11
C GLU A 269 4.01 46.04 -25.95
N SER A 270 2.87 46.57 -26.38
CA SER A 270 2.03 45.98 -27.45
C SER A 270 2.42 46.56 -28.80
N PRO A 271 2.10 45.91 -29.92
CA PRO A 271 1.29 46.63 -30.91
C PRO A 271 0.18 45.81 -31.58
N ARG A 272 -0.93 46.50 -31.84
CA ARG A 272 -1.98 46.21 -32.83
C ARG A 272 -1.48 46.53 -34.25
N ALA A 273 -1.88 45.73 -35.24
CA ALA A 273 -2.32 46.16 -36.58
C ALA A 273 -2.93 44.94 -37.33
N HIS A 274 -4.24 44.90 -37.56
CA HIS A 274 -4.97 45.26 -38.81
C HIS A 274 -4.91 44.23 -39.96
N SER A 275 -6.07 43.55 -40.12
CA SER A 275 -6.80 43.18 -41.34
C SER A 275 -6.09 43.14 -42.70
N THR A 276 -6.24 42.02 -43.44
CA THR A 276 -6.85 41.98 -44.79
C THR A 276 -7.25 40.56 -45.17
N SER A 277 -8.39 40.44 -45.86
CA SER A 277 -8.97 39.23 -46.43
C SER A 277 -8.16 38.68 -47.61
N ARG A 278 -8.35 37.38 -47.91
CA ARG A 278 -8.69 36.90 -49.27
C ARG A 278 -9.07 35.43 -49.27
N LEU A 279 -10.19 35.16 -49.95
CA LEU A 279 -10.66 33.84 -50.36
C LEU A 279 -9.57 33.12 -51.19
N SER A 280 -9.48 31.80 -51.06
CA SER A 280 -9.26 30.94 -52.22
C SER A 280 -9.76 29.51 -52.00
N THR A 281 -10.29 28.98 -53.08
CA THR A 281 -11.09 27.76 -53.27
C THR A 281 -10.24 26.52 -53.57
N ALA A 282 -10.62 25.35 -53.04
CA ALA A 282 -10.42 24.00 -53.63
C ALA A 282 -11.19 23.00 -52.74
N SER A 283 -12.37 22.52 -53.09
CA SER A 283 -12.69 21.43 -54.05
C SER A 283 -11.96 20.11 -53.74
N CYS A 284 -12.66 19.19 -53.08
CA CYS A 284 -12.29 17.77 -53.00
C CYS A 284 -13.54 16.89 -53.26
N PRO A 285 -13.43 15.74 -53.96
CA PRO A 285 -14.55 15.03 -54.54
C PRO A 285 -15.07 13.89 -53.65
N THR A 286 -16.36 13.57 -53.83
CA THR A 286 -17.03 12.37 -53.29
C THR A 286 -16.62 11.10 -54.06
N PRO A 287 -16.57 9.92 -53.41
CA PRO A 287 -16.59 8.65 -54.11
C PRO A 287 -18.03 8.15 -54.33
N LYS A 288 -18.28 7.69 -55.57
CA LYS A 288 -19.49 6.98 -55.99
C LYS A 288 -19.47 5.54 -55.51
N VAL A 289 -20.65 5.07 -55.13
CA VAL A 289 -21.03 3.67 -54.92
C VAL A 289 -21.45 3.04 -56.25
N SER A 290 -20.91 1.86 -56.55
CA SER A 290 -21.36 0.84 -57.52
C SER A 290 -20.37 -0.32 -57.37
N LEU A 291 -20.71 -1.57 -57.09
CA LEU A 291 -21.89 -2.40 -57.37
C LEU A 291 -22.35 -3.16 -56.13
#